data_AF-A0A542Y3S8-F1
#
_entry.id   AF-A0A542Y3S8-F1
#
_cell.length_a   1.000
_cell.length_b   1.000
_cell.length_c   1.000
_cell.angle_alpha   90.00
_cell.angle_beta   90.00
_cell.angle_gamma   90.00
#
_symmetry.space_group_name_H-M   'P 1'
#
loop_
_entity.id
_entity.type
_entity.pdbx_description
1 polymer ?
#
loop_
_entity_poly.entity_id
_entity_poly.type
_entity_poly.pdbx_seq_one_letter_code
_entity_poly.pdbx_strand_id
1 'polypeptide(L)' 'MSANEIADEKWQRFCLDCDPPQLCTRELLFFPDLGAYRVRVCPEHGACAMETVVSTAEAAQR' A
#
# COMPACT_ATOMS: atom_id res chain seq x y z
N MET A 1 -18.90 11.11 14.45
CA MET A 1 -17.80 10.29 13.89
C MET A 1 -18.01 10.27 12.40
N SER A 2 -17.19 11.00 11.66
CA SER A 2 -17.41 11.23 10.23
C SER A 2 -16.83 10.06 9.43
N ALA A 3 -17.50 9.66 8.35
CA ALA A 3 -17.15 8.51 7.50
C ALA A 3 -15.73 8.57 6.87
N ASN A 4 -15.01 9.67 7.02
CA ASN A 4 -13.63 9.85 6.58
C ASN A 4 -12.57 9.34 7.58
N GLU A 5 -12.93 9.02 8.82
CA GLU A 5 -11.96 8.62 9.86
C GLU A 5 -11.85 7.08 9.99
N ILE A 6 -12.62 6.32 9.19
CA ILE A 6 -12.66 4.84 9.23
C ILE A 6 -11.89 4.22 8.05
N ALA A 7 -11.40 5.03 7.11
CA ALA A 7 -10.63 4.52 5.96
C ALA A 7 -9.16 4.19 6.30
N ASP A 8 -8.65 4.60 7.46
CA ASP A 8 -7.24 4.41 7.85
C ASP A 8 -6.98 3.05 8.56
N GLU A 9 -8.03 2.38 9.05
CA GLU A 9 -7.92 1.17 9.89
C GLU A 9 -7.68 -0.13 9.08
N LYS A 10 -7.76 -0.09 7.74
CA LYS A 10 -7.76 -1.29 6.88
C LYS A 10 -6.48 -1.56 6.11
N TRP A 11 -5.39 -0.83 6.40
CA TRP A 11 -4.07 -1.14 5.85
C TRP A 11 -3.47 -2.34 6.63
N GLN A 12 -3.80 -3.55 6.19
CA GLN A 12 -3.38 -4.82 6.82
C GLN A 12 -1.86 -4.85 7.03
N ARG A 13 -1.42 -4.63 8.27
CA ARG A 13 0.00 -4.66 8.68
C ARG A 13 0.59 -6.06 8.61
N PHE A 14 -0.28 -7.08 8.64
CA PHE A 14 0.08 -8.47 8.67
C PHE A 14 -0.39 -9.16 7.39
N CYS A 15 0.42 -10.09 6.90
CA CYS A 15 0.01 -11.04 5.88
C CYS A 15 -0.89 -12.08 6.53
N LEU A 16 -2.15 -12.15 6.09
CA LEU A 16 -3.14 -13.08 6.62
C LEU A 16 -3.07 -14.47 5.96
N ASP A 17 -2.29 -14.60 4.87
CA ASP A 17 -2.00 -15.89 4.22
C ASP A 17 -0.89 -16.67 4.93
N CYS A 18 -0.11 -16.03 5.81
CA CYS A 18 0.86 -16.72 6.66
C CYS A 18 0.17 -17.30 7.90
N ASP A 19 0.57 -18.51 8.31
CA ASP A 19 0.21 -19.08 9.62
C ASP A 19 1.49 -19.44 10.40
N PRO A 20 1.85 -18.69 11.46
CA PRO A 20 1.13 -17.53 12.02
C PRO A 20 1.29 -16.26 11.16
N PRO A 21 0.36 -15.28 11.25
CA PRO A 21 0.42 -14.03 10.51
C PRO A 21 1.76 -13.29 10.69
N GLN A 22 2.41 -12.97 9.57
CA GLN A 22 3.71 -12.30 9.56
C GLN A 22 3.57 -10.80 9.35
N LEU A 23 4.45 -10.01 9.97
CA LEU A 23 4.48 -8.57 9.79
C LEU A 23 5.00 -8.23 8.37
N CYS A 24 4.22 -7.46 7.61
CA CYS A 24 4.64 -7.01 6.28
C CYS A 24 5.57 -5.79 6.38
N THR A 25 6.66 -5.83 5.62
CA THR A 25 7.54 -4.68 5.41
C THR A 25 6.82 -3.64 4.56
N ARG A 26 7.09 -2.36 4.81
CA ARG A 26 6.54 -1.26 4.01
C ARG A 26 7.63 -0.71 3.12
N GLU A 27 7.38 -0.73 1.82
CA GLU A 27 8.26 -0.16 0.81
C GLU A 27 7.58 0.99 0.09
N LEU A 28 8.39 1.91 -0.42
CA LEU A 28 7.94 2.99 -1.29
C LEU A 28 8.59 2.74 -2.65
N LEU A 29 7.77 2.41 -3.65
CA LEU A 29 8.22 2.20 -5.02
C LEU A 29 7.94 3.45 -5.84
N PHE A 30 8.93 3.85 -6.63
CA PHE A 30 8.81 4.98 -7.53
C PHE A 30 8.99 4.48 -8.97
N PHE A 31 7.98 4.74 -9.79
CA PHE A 31 7.98 4.45 -11.22
C PHE A 31 7.87 5.79 -11.97
N PRO A 32 8.86 6.17 -12.78
CA PRO A 32 8.88 7.48 -13.45
C PRO A 32 7.63 7.76 -14.27
N ASP A 33 7.08 6.73 -14.92
CA ASP A 33 5.94 6.86 -15.81
C ASP A 33 4.58 6.80 -15.10
N LEU A 34 4.53 6.19 -13.90
CA LEU A 34 3.28 5.87 -13.20
C LEU A 34 3.09 6.63 -11.88
N GLY A 35 4.20 6.96 -11.20
CA GLY A 35 4.22 7.71 -9.95
C GLY A 35 4.76 6.91 -8.77
N ALA A 36 4.35 7.29 -7.56
CA ALA A 36 4.83 6.73 -6.30
C ALA A 36 3.76 5.86 -5.63
N TYR A 37 4.16 4.67 -5.20
CA TYR A 37 3.28 3.66 -4.62
C TYR A 37 3.83 3.20 -3.28
N ARG A 38 2.95 3.11 -2.30
CA ARG A 38 3.23 2.47 -1.02
C ARG A 38 2.85 1.01 -1.12
N VAL A 39 3.81 0.12 -0.90
CA VAL A 39 3.62 -1.33 -1.02
C VAL A 39 3.88 -2.01 0.32
N ARG A 40 3.04 -2.98 0.67
CA ARG A 40 3.29 -3.93 1.75
C ARG A 40 3.81 -5.23 1.17
N VAL A 41 4.95 -5.68 1.66
CA VAL A 41 5.60 -6.90 1.21
C VAL A 41 5.67 -7.89 2.38
N CYS A 42 5.00 -9.02 2.23
CA CYS A 42 5.22 -10.20 3.04
C CYS A 42 6.55 -10.85 2.64
N PRO A 43 7.41 -11.26 3.58
CA PRO A 43 8.67 -11.92 3.27
C PRO A 43 8.50 -13.26 2.51
N GLU A 44 7.35 -13.92 2.63
CA GLU A 44 7.09 -15.22 2.01
C GLU A 44 6.26 -15.12 0.72
N HIS A 45 5.25 -14.24 0.72
CA HIS A 45 4.27 -14.14 -0.38
C HIS A 45 4.51 -12.95 -1.33
N GLY A 46 5.41 -12.03 -0.98
CA GLY A 46 5.65 -10.82 -1.76
C GLY A 46 4.60 -9.73 -1.51
N ALA A 47 4.23 -8.97 -2.54
CA ALA A 47 3.38 -7.79 -2.38
C ALA A 47 1.93 -8.16 -2.03
N CYS A 48 1.47 -7.77 -0.84
CA CYS A 48 0.13 -8.09 -0.32
C CYS A 48 -0.85 -6.91 -0.38
N ALA A 49 -0.35 -5.68 -0.39
CA ALA A 49 -1.18 -4.49 -0.53
C ALA A 49 -0.41 -3.37 -1.23
N MET A 50 -1.11 -2.56 -2.01
CA MET A 50 -0.54 -1.43 -2.74
C MET A 50 -1.51 -0.25 -2.69
N GLU A 51 -0.98 0.95 -2.45
CA GLU A 51 -1.71 2.22 -2.47
C GLU A 51 -0.94 3.25 -3.29
N THR A 52 -1.63 3.95 -4.16
CA THR A 52 -1.07 5.06 -4.93
C THR A 52 -0.90 6.26 -4.00
N VAL A 53 0.32 6.77 -3.87
CA VAL A 53 0.62 7.98 -3.09
C VAL A 53 0.59 9.21 -3.99
N VAL A 54 1.21 9.10 -5.17
CA VAL A 54 1.23 10.13 -6.22
C VAL A 54 1.04 9.43 -7.55
N SER A 55 0.09 9.88 -8.36
CA SER A 55 -0.10 9.42 -9.73
C SER A 55 0.41 10.46 -10.72
N THR A 56 1.21 10.05 -11.70
CA THR A 56 1.60 10.93 -12.82
C THR A 56 0.41 11.30 -13.71
N ALA A 57 -0.62 10.46 -13.77
CA ALA A 57 -1.84 10.72 -14.53
C ALA A 57 -2.67 11.86 -13.93
N GLU A 58 -2.64 12.03 -12.60
CA GLU A 58 -3.31 13.15 -11.91
C GLU A 58 -2.46 14.43 -11.93
N ALA A 59 -1.13 14.30 -11.95
CA ALA A 59 -0.23 15.45 -12.05
C ALA A 59 -0.30 16.16 -13.41
N ALA A 60 -0.63 15.42 -14.49
CA ALA A 60 -0.78 15.98 -15.83
C ALA A 60 -2.09 16.77 -16.06
N GLN A 61 -3.00 16.78 -15.07
CA GLN A 61 -4.30 17.48 -15.15
C GLN A 61 -4.32 18.82 -14.40
N ARG A 62 -3.17 19.32 -13.95
CA ARG A 62 -3.04 20.64 -13.31
C ARG A 62 -2.30 21.64 -14.18
#